data_AF-A0A850K192-F1
#
_entry.id   AF-A0A850K192-F1
#
_cell.length_a   1.000
_cell.length_b   1.000
_cell.length_c   1.000
_cell.angle_alpha   90.00
_cell.angle_beta   90.00
_cell.angle_gamma   90.00
#
_symmetry.space_group_name_H-M   'P 1'
#
loop_
_entity.id
_entity.type
_entity.pdbx_description
1 polymer ?
#
loop_
_entity_poly.entity_id
_entity_poly.type
_entity_poly.pdbx_seq_one_letter_code
_entity_poly.pdbx_strand_id
1 'polypeptide(L)'
;MYKNDIIIVVPTFNNPKTISNVIKDILNHNYKVIVVDDGSDIEVSTLIEKNENITVLRHEQNQGKGQAILTGAKKAKELGYEYFVSMDGDGQHLASEIAKLKACINSKNQIVMGARNFEIDNVPQKSKIGRAFHNFWIRLNSGYHINDSLTGFRLYPVSILDLNIKTRRFNFEVEVLVKHYWKHKNITDTIIECYYPTPEERVSHFDNYNDTINITLLHLKLFLQKIFLLKGIF
;
A
#
# COMPACT_ATOMS: atom_id res chain seq x y z
N MET A 1 13.83 -21.95 4.09
CA MET A 1 12.38 -21.83 4.27
C MET A 1 12.10 -20.48 4.93
N TYR A 2 11.55 -19.52 4.18
CA TYR A 2 11.08 -18.27 4.76
C TYR A 2 9.90 -18.61 5.66
N LYS A 3 9.94 -18.23 6.93
CA LYS A 3 8.82 -18.46 7.83
C LYS A 3 7.69 -17.56 7.32
N ASN A 4 6.69 -18.16 6.69
CA ASN A 4 5.58 -17.51 5.96
C ASN A 4 4.59 -16.76 6.87
N ASP A 5 5.03 -16.30 8.03
CA ASP A 5 4.23 -15.49 8.94
C ASP A 5 4.22 -14.07 8.41
N ILE A 6 3.02 -13.55 8.15
CA ILE A 6 2.79 -12.20 7.65
C ILE A 6 1.89 -11.49 8.63
N ILE A 7 2.20 -10.23 8.88
CA ILE A 7 1.35 -9.31 9.64
C ILE A 7 0.71 -8.30 8.70
N ILE A 8 -0.51 -7.89 9.02
CA ILE A 8 -1.25 -6.91 8.22
C ILE A 8 -1.05 -5.53 8.82
N VAL A 9 -0.74 -4.54 7.99
CA VAL A 9 -0.64 -3.14 8.37
C VAL A 9 -1.81 -2.41 7.72
N VAL A 10 -2.66 -1.80 8.55
CA VAL A 10 -3.84 -1.05 8.11
C VAL A 10 -3.63 0.43 8.44
N PRO A 11 -3.12 1.25 7.50
CA PRO A 11 -3.12 2.69 7.66
C PRO A 11 -4.56 3.22 7.54
N THR A 12 -4.96 4.08 8.46
CA THR A 12 -6.31 4.65 8.47
C THR A 12 -6.30 6.10 8.93
N PHE A 13 -7.16 6.90 8.32
CA PHE A 13 -7.43 8.29 8.69
C PHE A 13 -8.90 8.59 8.43
N ASN A 14 -9.67 8.96 9.45
CA ASN A 14 -11.07 9.35 9.33
C ASN A 14 -11.99 8.33 8.61
N ASN A 15 -11.80 7.03 8.88
CA ASN A 15 -12.63 5.93 8.36
C ASN A 15 -13.42 5.19 9.46
N PRO A 16 -14.26 5.88 10.27
CA PRO A 16 -14.89 5.27 11.45
C PRO A 16 -15.93 4.19 11.11
N LYS A 17 -16.49 4.22 9.90
CA LYS A 17 -17.56 3.29 9.48
C LYS A 17 -17.05 1.94 9.01
N THR A 18 -15.82 1.88 8.49
CA THR A 18 -15.28 0.72 7.78
C THR A 18 -14.20 0.00 8.57
N ILE A 19 -13.42 0.72 9.39
CA ILE A 19 -12.21 0.19 10.03
C ILE A 19 -12.48 -1.04 10.91
N SER A 20 -13.57 -1.06 11.68
CA SER A 20 -13.91 -2.18 12.54
C SER A 20 -14.25 -3.45 11.74
N ASN A 21 -14.90 -3.30 10.59
CA ASN A 21 -15.21 -4.42 9.70
C ASN A 21 -13.96 -4.96 9.01
N VAL A 22 -13.07 -4.06 8.57
CA VAL A 22 -11.76 -4.43 8.01
C VAL A 22 -10.96 -5.26 9.01
N ILE A 23 -10.88 -4.81 10.27
CA ILE A 23 -10.15 -5.53 11.32
C ILE A 23 -10.80 -6.88 11.62
N LYS A 24 -12.14 -6.95 11.69
CA LYS A 24 -12.87 -8.21 11.88
C LYS A 24 -12.58 -9.21 10.76
N ASP A 25 -12.58 -8.76 9.50
CA ASP A 25 -12.27 -9.62 8.34
C ASP A 25 -10.84 -10.18 8.43
N ILE A 26 -9.86 -9.36 8.79
CA ILE A 26 -8.47 -9.80 9.00
C ILE A 26 -8.37 -10.86 10.10
N LEU A 27 -9.03 -10.63 11.24
CA LEU A 27 -9.01 -11.56 12.37
C LEU A 27 -9.71 -12.88 12.05
N ASN A 28 -10.82 -12.84 11.30
CA ASN A 28 -11.53 -14.04 10.85
C ASN A 28 -10.66 -14.95 9.96
N HIS A 29 -9.66 -14.36 9.29
CA HIS A 29 -8.66 -15.09 8.50
C HIS A 29 -7.38 -15.44 9.29
N ASN A 30 -7.41 -15.31 10.63
CA ASN A 30 -6.33 -15.66 11.56
C ASN A 30 -5.02 -14.86 11.36
N TYR A 31 -5.12 -13.64 10.82
CA TYR A 31 -3.97 -12.75 10.71
C TYR A 31 -3.87 -11.81 11.92
N LYS A 32 -2.65 -11.50 12.32
CA LYS A 32 -2.38 -10.38 13.23
C LYS A 32 -2.42 -9.07 12.46
N VAL A 33 -2.83 -8.00 13.14
CA VAL A 33 -2.99 -6.68 12.53
C VAL A 33 -2.31 -5.59 13.35
N ILE A 34 -1.59 -4.72 12.66
CA ILE A 34 -1.11 -3.43 13.15
C ILE A 34 -1.97 -2.36 12.48
N VAL A 35 -2.84 -1.72 13.27
CA VAL A 35 -3.63 -0.58 12.83
C VAL A 35 -2.83 0.69 13.11
N VAL A 36 -2.65 1.53 12.10
CA VAL A 36 -1.96 2.81 12.25
C VAL A 36 -2.97 3.93 12.01
N ASP A 37 -3.47 4.49 13.11
CA ASP A 37 -4.37 5.64 13.12
C ASP A 37 -3.55 6.92 12.89
N ASP A 38 -3.66 7.49 11.70
CA ASP A 38 -2.90 8.65 11.25
C ASP A 38 -3.54 9.97 11.74
N GLY A 39 -3.88 10.03 13.03
CA GLY A 39 -4.46 11.20 13.68
C GLY A 39 -5.94 11.44 13.35
N SER A 40 -6.76 10.38 13.31
CA SER A 40 -8.20 10.52 13.08
C SER A 40 -8.91 11.31 14.18
N ASP A 41 -10.00 12.00 13.84
CA ASP A 41 -10.80 12.81 14.77
C ASP A 41 -11.42 11.94 15.88
N ILE A 42 -11.91 10.76 15.50
CA ILE A 42 -12.32 9.70 16.42
C ILE A 42 -11.20 8.69 16.51
N GLU A 43 -10.69 8.43 17.72
CA GLU A 43 -9.61 7.47 17.90
C GLU A 43 -10.06 6.06 17.53
N VAL A 44 -9.28 5.40 16.66
CA VAL A 44 -9.63 4.05 16.18
C VAL A 44 -9.65 3.01 17.30
N SER A 45 -8.85 3.23 18.36
CA SER A 45 -8.86 2.44 19.59
C SER A 45 -10.25 2.35 20.25
N THR A 46 -11.10 3.36 20.08
CA THR A 46 -12.46 3.41 20.64
C THR A 46 -13.49 2.67 19.78
N LEU A 47 -13.15 2.39 18.52
CA LEU A 47 -14.04 1.77 17.53
C LEU A 47 -13.86 0.25 17.43
N ILE A 48 -12.85 -0.30 18.11
CA ILE A 48 -12.44 -1.69 17.97
C ILE A 48 -12.40 -2.37 19.33
N GLU A 49 -12.81 -3.63 19.36
CA GLU A 49 -12.70 -4.44 20.58
C GLU A 49 -11.24 -4.81 20.85
N LYS A 50 -10.85 -4.83 22.12
CA LYS A 50 -9.51 -5.26 22.52
C LYS A 50 -9.31 -6.73 22.15
N ASN A 51 -8.21 -7.01 21.46
CA ASN A 51 -7.83 -8.36 21.05
C ASN A 51 -6.29 -8.46 21.03
N GLU A 52 -5.74 -9.59 21.49
CA GLU A 52 -4.29 -9.81 21.53
C GLU A 52 -3.61 -9.83 20.15
N ASN A 53 -4.39 -10.07 19.09
CA ASN A 53 -3.92 -10.06 17.71
C ASN A 53 -4.00 -8.67 17.05
N ILE A 54 -4.48 -7.65 17.78
CA ILE A 54 -4.52 -6.26 17.32
C ILE A 54 -3.46 -5.45 18.06
N THR A 55 -2.61 -4.76 17.30
CA THR A 55 -1.78 -3.66 17.78
C THR A 55 -2.30 -2.36 17.19
N VAL A 56 -2.58 -1.35 18.01
CA VAL A 56 -2.96 -0.01 17.54
C VAL A 56 -1.81 0.96 17.80
N LEU A 57 -1.39 1.68 16.76
CA LEU A 57 -0.46 2.80 16.82
C LEU A 57 -1.22 4.05 16.39
N ARG A 58 -0.93 5.19 17.03
CA ARG A 58 -1.57 6.46 16.71
C ARG A 58 -0.53 7.54 16.48
N HIS A 59 -0.69 8.32 15.42
CA HIS A 59 0.01 9.59 15.24
C HIS A 59 -0.78 10.71 15.90
N GLU A 60 -0.10 11.69 16.49
CA GLU A 60 -0.75 12.86 17.12
C GLU A 60 -1.50 13.73 16.11
N GLN A 61 -1.00 13.80 14.88
CA GLN A 61 -1.59 14.52 13.75
C GLN A 61 -1.38 13.72 12.46
N ASN A 62 -2.15 14.03 11.42
CA ASN A 62 -2.02 13.39 10.11
C ASN A 62 -0.64 13.63 9.49
N GLN A 63 0.11 12.54 9.26
CA GLN A 63 1.43 12.55 8.61
C GLN A 63 1.41 11.97 7.19
N GLY A 64 0.27 11.43 6.76
CA GLY A 64 0.03 10.84 5.47
C GLY A 64 0.17 9.32 5.45
N LYS A 65 -0.59 8.68 4.55
CA LYS A 65 -0.64 7.22 4.33
C LYS A 65 0.74 6.56 4.28
N GLY A 66 1.69 7.14 3.57
CA GLY A 66 3.05 6.60 3.45
C GLY A 66 3.80 6.58 4.78
N GLN A 67 3.65 7.63 5.59
CA GLN A 67 4.22 7.63 6.95
C GLN A 67 3.53 6.59 7.84
N ALA A 68 2.21 6.43 7.74
CA ALA A 68 1.48 5.40 8.46
C ALA A 68 1.95 3.97 8.09
N ILE A 69 2.17 3.71 6.79
CA ILE A 69 2.76 2.45 6.31
C ILE A 69 4.17 2.24 6.89
N LEU A 70 5.02 3.27 6.88
CA LEU A 70 6.38 3.17 7.45
C LEU A 70 6.36 2.91 8.95
N THR A 71 5.45 3.56 9.69
CA THR A 71 5.25 3.31 11.13
C THR A 71 4.84 1.86 11.38
N GLY A 72 3.88 1.33 10.61
CA GLY A 72 3.48 -0.07 10.69
C GLY A 72 4.60 -1.04 10.29
N ALA A 73 5.35 -0.73 9.24
CA ALA A 73 6.51 -1.52 8.79
C ALA A 73 7.61 -1.59 9.86
N LYS A 74 7.90 -0.46 10.54
CA LYS A 74 8.83 -0.44 11.68
C LYS A 74 8.35 -1.36 12.79
N LYS A 75 7.07 -1.30 13.15
CA LYS A 75 6.51 -2.17 14.18
C LYS A 75 6.53 -3.65 13.77
N ALA A 76 6.24 -3.96 12.51
CA ALA A 76 6.35 -5.31 11.97
C ALA A 76 7.78 -5.85 12.10
N LYS A 77 8.79 -5.03 11.77
CA LYS A 77 10.21 -5.38 11.94
C LYS A 77 10.58 -5.61 13.41
N GLU A 78 10.11 -4.76 14.32
CA GLU A 78 10.32 -4.93 15.78
C GLU A 78 9.72 -6.25 16.30
N LEU A 79 8.61 -6.69 15.74
CA LEU A 79 7.95 -7.96 16.07
C LEU A 79 8.59 -9.17 15.37
N GLY A 80 9.65 -8.98 14.58
CA GLY A 80 10.39 -10.05 13.93
C GLY A 80 9.84 -10.53 12.58
N TYR A 81 8.91 -9.79 11.97
CA TYR A 81 8.39 -10.12 10.64
C TYR A 81 9.36 -9.69 9.53
N GLU A 82 9.54 -10.55 8.52
CA GLU A 82 10.30 -10.21 7.31
C GLU A 82 9.42 -9.53 6.24
N TYR A 83 8.12 -9.81 6.28
CA TYR A 83 7.13 -9.30 5.34
C TYR A 83 5.88 -8.83 6.06
N PHE A 84 5.22 -7.83 5.48
CA PHE A 84 3.90 -7.38 5.91
C PHE A 84 3.03 -7.11 4.68
N VAL A 85 1.71 -7.16 4.87
CA VAL A 85 0.76 -6.71 3.84
C VAL A 85 0.17 -5.38 4.27
N SER A 86 0.31 -4.36 3.43
CA SER A 86 -0.45 -3.13 3.53
C SER A 86 -1.85 -3.37 2.97
N MET A 87 -2.88 -3.01 3.73
CA MET A 87 -4.28 -3.08 3.29
C MET A 87 -5.02 -1.82 3.73
N ASP A 88 -5.76 -1.19 2.81
CA ASP A 88 -6.47 0.06 3.09
C ASP A 88 -7.63 -0.14 4.08
N GLY A 89 -7.88 0.86 4.93
CA GLY A 89 -8.96 0.84 5.93
C GLY A 89 -10.36 1.15 5.38
N ASP A 90 -10.53 1.25 4.06
CA ASP A 90 -11.80 1.62 3.40
C ASP A 90 -12.74 0.43 3.12
N GLY A 91 -12.28 -0.80 3.33
CA GLY A 91 -13.07 -2.02 3.13
C GLY A 91 -13.14 -2.53 1.69
N GLN A 92 -12.35 -2.00 0.76
CA GLN A 92 -12.35 -2.48 -0.63
C GLN A 92 -11.56 -3.78 -0.82
N HIS A 93 -10.58 -4.04 0.04
CA HIS A 93 -9.73 -5.22 -0.04
C HIS A 93 -10.20 -6.31 0.92
N LEU A 94 -10.11 -7.56 0.47
CA LEU A 94 -10.55 -8.74 1.22
C LEU A 94 -9.34 -9.46 1.82
N ALA A 95 -9.39 -9.79 3.11
CA ALA A 95 -8.32 -10.51 3.79
C ALA A 95 -8.12 -11.94 3.23
N SER A 96 -9.16 -12.53 2.62
CA SER A 96 -9.08 -13.81 1.90
C SER A 96 -8.00 -13.81 0.79
N GLU A 97 -7.77 -12.65 0.16
CA GLU A 97 -6.83 -12.51 -0.95
C GLU A 97 -5.36 -12.46 -0.51
N ILE A 98 -5.09 -12.28 0.79
CA ILE A 98 -3.72 -12.25 1.34
C ILE A 98 -2.95 -13.53 1.00
N ALA A 99 -3.63 -14.68 0.99
CA ALA A 99 -3.03 -15.97 0.67
C ALA A 99 -2.46 -16.01 -0.77
N LYS A 100 -3.12 -15.34 -1.73
CA LYS A 100 -2.63 -15.25 -3.11
C LYS A 100 -1.33 -14.45 -3.18
N LEU A 101 -1.25 -13.32 -2.49
CA LEU A 101 -0.01 -12.51 -2.40
C LEU A 101 1.14 -13.31 -1.79
N LYS A 102 0.85 -14.07 -0.71
CA LYS A 102 1.82 -14.95 -0.06
C LYS A 102 2.38 -16.02 -0.98
N ALA A 103 1.53 -16.64 -1.79
CA ALA A 103 1.92 -17.71 -2.71
C ALA A 103 2.90 -17.24 -3.81
N CYS A 104 2.92 -15.94 -4.13
CA CYS A 104 3.84 -15.36 -5.10
C CYS A 104 5.26 -15.16 -4.57
N ILE A 105 5.50 -15.26 -3.26
CA ILE A 105 6.83 -15.06 -2.67
C ILE A 105 7.74 -16.23 -3.08
N ASN A 106 8.77 -15.93 -3.87
CA ASN A 106 9.75 -16.91 -4.30
C ASN A 106 11.20 -16.46 -4.03
N SER A 107 11.40 -15.22 -3.56
CA SER A 107 12.72 -14.63 -3.37
C SER A 107 12.74 -13.55 -2.27
N LYS A 108 13.92 -13.28 -1.71
CA LYS A 108 14.11 -12.21 -0.72
C LYS A 108 13.86 -10.85 -1.34
N ASN A 109 13.42 -9.90 -0.52
CA ASN A 109 13.20 -8.51 -0.92
C ASN A 109 12.26 -8.41 -2.13
N GLN A 110 11.18 -9.17 -2.13
CA GLN A 110 10.18 -9.15 -3.20
C GLN A 110 8.98 -8.32 -2.76
N ILE A 111 8.54 -7.39 -3.61
CA ILE A 111 7.21 -6.76 -3.47
C ILE A 111 6.21 -7.56 -4.30
N VAL A 112 5.08 -7.94 -3.70
CA VAL A 112 3.95 -8.54 -4.43
C VAL A 112 2.76 -7.59 -4.40
N MET A 113 2.31 -7.18 -5.58
CA MET A 113 1.16 -6.30 -5.76
C MET A 113 -0.12 -7.11 -5.94
N GLY A 114 -1.18 -6.78 -5.21
CA GLY A 114 -2.52 -7.29 -5.49
C GLY A 114 -3.21 -6.40 -6.51
N ALA A 115 -3.12 -6.75 -7.79
CA ALA A 115 -3.71 -5.96 -8.86
C ALA A 115 -5.22 -6.19 -8.94
N ARG A 116 -5.99 -5.11 -8.81
CA ARG A 116 -7.46 -5.21 -8.86
C ARG A 116 -7.90 -5.65 -10.25
N ASN A 117 -9.01 -6.39 -10.34
CA ASN A 117 -9.60 -6.73 -11.62
C ASN A 117 -10.44 -5.56 -12.17
N PHE A 118 -10.00 -4.92 -13.26
CA PHE A 118 -10.69 -3.78 -13.87
C PHE A 118 -11.60 -4.16 -15.06
N GLU A 119 -11.67 -5.46 -15.38
CA GLU A 119 -12.53 -6.01 -16.44
C GLU A 119 -13.97 -6.28 -15.95
N ILE A 120 -14.29 -5.90 -14.71
CA ILE A 120 -15.64 -5.98 -14.16
C ILE A 120 -16.48 -4.73 -14.49
N ASP A 121 -17.79 -4.90 -14.47
CA ASP A 121 -18.76 -3.82 -14.64
C ASP A 121 -18.65 -2.77 -13.50
N ASN A 122 -19.00 -1.52 -13.80
CA ASN A 122 -19.05 -0.38 -12.86
C ASN A 122 -17.71 0.25 -12.42
N VAL A 123 -16.56 -0.09 -13.00
CA VAL A 123 -15.33 0.68 -12.74
C VAL A 123 -15.37 2.04 -13.44
N PRO A 124 -15.23 3.18 -12.71
CA PRO A 124 -15.27 4.50 -13.32
C PRO A 124 -14.18 4.69 -14.39
N GLN A 125 -14.54 5.25 -15.55
CA GLN A 125 -13.59 5.51 -16.64
C GLN A 125 -12.40 6.37 -16.19
N LYS A 126 -12.63 7.35 -15.30
CA LYS A 126 -11.57 8.19 -14.71
C LYS A 126 -10.51 7.36 -13.98
N SER A 127 -10.92 6.32 -13.25
CA SER A 127 -10.00 5.42 -12.55
C SER A 127 -9.18 4.59 -13.53
N LYS A 128 -9.77 4.15 -14.66
CA LYS A 128 -9.05 3.44 -15.73
C LYS A 128 -7.96 4.32 -16.37
N ILE A 129 -8.28 5.59 -16.65
CA ILE A 129 -7.33 6.56 -17.23
C ILE A 129 -6.20 6.90 -16.25
N GLY A 130 -6.54 7.20 -14.99
CA GLY A 130 -5.55 7.49 -13.94
C GLY A 130 -4.58 6.31 -13.74
N ARG A 131 -5.10 5.08 -13.68
CA ARG A 131 -4.28 3.86 -13.64
C ARG A 131 -3.34 3.76 -14.83
N ALA A 132 -3.83 3.95 -16.06
CA ALA A 132 -3.00 3.86 -17.26
C ALA A 132 -1.86 4.89 -17.25
N PHE A 133 -2.14 6.12 -16.82
CA PHE A 133 -1.13 7.17 -16.67
C PHE A 133 -0.05 6.80 -15.65
N HIS A 134 -0.46 6.33 -14.46
CA HIS A 134 0.49 5.89 -13.43
C HIS A 134 1.32 4.68 -13.88
N ASN A 135 0.69 3.66 -14.45
CA ASN A 135 1.37 2.47 -14.95
C ASN A 135 2.41 2.85 -16.03
N PHE A 136 2.07 3.78 -16.94
CA PHE A 136 3.00 4.32 -17.93
C PHE A 136 4.24 4.91 -17.26
N TRP A 137 4.06 5.79 -16.27
CA TRP A 137 5.19 6.42 -15.59
C TRP A 137 6.01 5.47 -14.74
N ILE A 138 5.39 4.49 -14.08
CA ILE A 138 6.14 3.46 -13.36
C ILE A 138 6.97 2.65 -14.34
N ARG A 139 6.40 2.23 -15.48
CA ARG A 139 7.13 1.52 -16.52
C ARG A 139 8.27 2.36 -17.07
N LEU A 140 8.05 3.65 -17.30
CA LEU A 140 9.11 4.55 -17.77
C LEU A 140 10.24 4.68 -16.75
N ASN A 141 9.92 4.78 -15.45
CA ASN A 141 10.91 5.01 -14.39
C ASN A 141 11.65 3.74 -13.95
N SER A 142 10.96 2.60 -13.91
CA SER A 142 11.52 1.33 -13.43
C SER A 142 11.94 0.38 -14.56
N GLY A 143 11.30 0.47 -15.73
CA GLY A 143 11.40 -0.53 -16.79
C GLY A 143 10.48 -1.74 -16.60
N TYR A 144 9.75 -1.81 -15.48
CA TYR A 144 8.87 -2.92 -15.14
C TYR A 144 7.42 -2.66 -15.57
N HIS A 145 6.74 -3.69 -16.08
CA HIS A 145 5.32 -3.62 -16.40
C HIS A 145 4.48 -4.01 -15.19
N ILE A 146 3.58 -3.13 -14.74
CA ILE A 146 2.69 -3.36 -13.60
C ILE A 146 1.24 -3.33 -14.09
N ASN A 147 0.43 -4.28 -13.62
CA ASN A 147 -0.99 -4.34 -13.96
C ASN A 147 -1.84 -3.26 -13.24
N ASP A 148 -1.59 -3.00 -11.96
CA ASP A 148 -2.22 -1.90 -11.22
C ASP A 148 -1.24 -1.29 -10.20
N SER A 149 -0.62 -0.16 -10.55
CA SER A 149 0.30 0.54 -9.63
C SER A 149 -0.39 1.36 -8.54
N LEU A 150 -1.73 1.48 -8.59
CA LEU A 150 -2.53 2.29 -7.66
C LEU A 150 -3.23 1.46 -6.60
N THR A 151 -3.11 0.13 -6.64
CA THR A 151 -3.61 -0.74 -5.56
C THR A 151 -2.93 -0.36 -4.24
N GLY A 152 -3.70 -0.30 -3.15
CA GLY A 152 -3.16 -0.20 -1.79
C GLY A 152 -2.88 -1.56 -1.15
N PHE A 153 -3.31 -2.66 -1.80
CA PHE A 153 -3.11 -4.02 -1.32
C PHE A 153 -1.80 -4.59 -1.83
N ARG A 154 -0.80 -4.58 -0.94
CA ARG A 154 0.58 -4.89 -1.31
C ARG A 154 1.28 -5.63 -0.21
N LEU A 155 2.00 -6.66 -0.58
CA LEU A 155 2.96 -7.33 0.27
C LEU A 155 4.32 -6.66 0.09
N TYR A 156 4.86 -6.17 1.20
CA TYR A 156 6.15 -5.50 1.24
C TYR A 156 7.13 -6.31 2.11
N PRO A 157 8.40 -6.41 1.70
CA PRO A 157 9.46 -6.81 2.62
C PRO A 157 9.74 -5.66 3.59
N VAL A 158 10.09 -5.94 4.85
CA VAL A 158 10.45 -4.88 5.81
C VAL A 158 11.70 -4.10 5.41
N SER A 159 12.50 -4.62 4.46
CA SER A 159 13.65 -3.94 3.87
C SER A 159 13.29 -2.68 3.07
N ILE A 160 12.00 -2.39 2.82
CA ILE A 160 11.57 -1.08 2.32
C ILE A 160 12.00 0.07 3.25
N LEU A 161 12.22 -0.21 4.54
CA LEU A 161 12.71 0.76 5.52
C LEU A 161 14.15 1.22 5.22
N ASP A 162 14.91 0.44 4.45
CA ASP A 162 16.29 0.76 4.06
C ASP A 162 16.35 1.61 2.78
N LEU A 163 15.20 1.97 2.21
CA LEU A 163 15.11 2.85 1.05
C LEU A 163 15.09 4.31 1.52
N ASN A 164 15.86 5.18 0.85
CA ASN A 164 15.82 6.61 1.09
C ASN A 164 14.56 7.23 0.47
N ILE A 165 13.39 7.04 1.11
CA ILE A 165 12.10 7.55 0.65
C ILE A 165 11.88 8.97 1.18
N LYS A 166 11.53 9.92 0.30
CA LYS A 166 11.33 11.34 0.68
C LYS A 166 9.86 11.76 0.75
N THR A 167 8.97 11.02 0.12
CA THR A 167 7.53 11.32 0.07
C THR A 167 6.76 10.57 1.17
N ARG A 168 5.59 11.11 1.58
CA ARG A 168 4.83 10.62 2.75
C ARG A 168 3.32 10.42 2.53
N ARG A 169 2.74 10.95 1.45
CA ARG A 169 1.31 10.76 1.07
C ARG A 169 1.19 9.68 -0.02
N PHE A 170 0.20 9.77 -0.93
CA PHE A 170 0.01 8.82 -2.05
C PHE A 170 1.26 8.64 -2.92
N ASN A 171 2.08 9.68 -3.04
CA ASN A 171 3.40 9.66 -3.68
C ASN A 171 4.37 8.61 -3.13
N PHE A 172 4.24 8.24 -1.86
CA PHE A 172 5.09 7.25 -1.20
C PHE A 172 5.08 5.92 -1.93
N GLU A 173 3.88 5.45 -2.29
CA GLU A 173 3.68 4.15 -2.92
C GLU A 173 4.34 4.07 -4.31
N VAL A 174 4.41 5.20 -5.03
CA VAL A 174 5.13 5.32 -6.31
C VAL A 174 6.64 5.33 -6.08
N GLU A 175 7.13 6.14 -5.14
CA GLU A 175 8.56 6.27 -4.87
C GLU A 175 9.17 4.95 -4.37
N VAL A 176 8.44 4.22 -3.51
CA VAL A 176 8.85 2.91 -3.01
C VAL A 176 9.00 1.92 -4.17
N LEU A 177 8.00 1.80 -5.06
CA LEU A 177 8.07 0.85 -6.18
C LEU A 177 9.28 1.12 -7.07
N VAL A 178 9.50 2.39 -7.47
CA VAL A 178 10.59 2.76 -8.35
C VAL A 178 11.95 2.49 -7.69
N LYS A 179 12.15 2.96 -6.45
CA LYS A 179 13.44 2.80 -5.75
C LYS A 179 13.71 1.35 -5.36
N HIS A 180 12.69 0.61 -4.97
CA HIS A 180 12.81 -0.82 -4.70
C HIS A 180 13.23 -1.56 -5.97
N TYR A 181 12.61 -1.26 -7.12
CA TYR A 181 12.99 -1.87 -8.38
C TYR A 181 14.42 -1.53 -8.81
N TRP A 182 14.87 -0.28 -8.62
CA TRP A 182 16.26 0.09 -8.90
C TRP A 182 17.27 -0.70 -8.05
N LYS A 183 16.96 -0.95 -6.78
CA LYS A 183 17.85 -1.65 -5.85
C LYS A 183 17.80 -3.18 -5.98
N HIS A 184 16.60 -3.75 -6.17
CA HIS A 184 16.37 -5.19 -6.06
C HIS A 184 15.85 -5.85 -7.34
N LYS A 185 15.28 -5.08 -8.27
CA LYS A 185 14.64 -5.56 -9.51
C LYS A 185 13.61 -6.68 -9.28
N ASN A 186 12.93 -6.68 -8.12
CA ASN A 186 12.12 -7.79 -7.68
C ASN A 186 10.71 -7.35 -7.27
N ILE A 187 9.84 -7.24 -8.28
CA ILE A 187 8.43 -6.91 -8.12
C ILE A 187 7.63 -7.88 -8.96
N THR A 188 6.55 -8.40 -8.41
CA THR A 188 5.57 -9.22 -9.12
C THR A 188 4.16 -8.73 -8.78
N ASP A 189 3.18 -9.11 -9.58
CA ASP A 189 1.78 -8.86 -9.27
C ASP A 189 0.92 -10.11 -9.49
N THR A 190 -0.20 -10.17 -8.78
CA THR A 190 -1.25 -11.18 -8.96
C THR A 190 -2.60 -10.48 -8.97
N ILE A 191 -3.54 -11.02 -9.74
CA ILE A 191 -4.91 -10.51 -9.75
C ILE A 191 -5.58 -10.86 -8.42
N ILE A 192 -6.30 -9.89 -7.86
CA ILE A 192 -7.11 -10.04 -6.66
C ILE A 192 -8.57 -9.66 -6.94
N GLU A 193 -9.44 -10.21 -6.11
CA GLU A 193 -10.82 -9.75 -5.98
C GLU A 193 -10.91 -8.57 -5.01
N CYS A 194 -11.75 -7.59 -5.34
CA CYS A 194 -12.02 -6.43 -4.51
C CYS A 194 -13.52 -6.22 -4.39
N TYR A 195 -13.93 -5.70 -3.24
CA TYR A 195 -15.25 -5.13 -3.09
C TYR A 195 -15.27 -3.72 -3.69
N TYR A 196 -16.24 -3.47 -4.57
CA TYR A 196 -16.46 -2.16 -5.17
C TYR A 196 -17.69 -1.52 -4.52
N PRO A 197 -17.51 -0.56 -3.60
CA PRO A 197 -18.64 0.10 -2.94
C PRO A 197 -19.48 0.87 -3.97
N THR A 198 -20.77 1.02 -3.67
CA THR A 198 -21.65 1.85 -4.52
C THR A 198 -21.17 3.31 -4.52
N PRO A 199 -21.56 4.13 -5.51
CA PRO A 199 -21.17 5.54 -5.54
C PRO A 199 -21.52 6.30 -4.26
N GLU A 200 -22.60 5.95 -3.56
CA GLU A 200 -23.02 6.60 -2.32
C GLU A 200 -22.12 6.28 -1.11
N GLU A 201 -21.45 5.13 -1.12
CA GLU A 201 -20.60 4.65 -0.01
C GLU A 201 -19.13 5.04 -0.17
N ARG A 202 -18.76 5.59 -1.33
CA ARG A 202 -17.36 5.89 -1.65
C ARG A 202 -16.84 7.12 -0.91
N VAL A 203 -15.95 6.89 0.05
CA VAL A 203 -15.14 7.96 0.67
C VAL A 203 -13.75 7.93 0.03
N SER A 204 -13.32 9.04 -0.57
CA SER A 204 -11.97 9.21 -1.12
C SER A 204 -11.32 10.43 -0.50
N HIS A 205 -10.17 10.25 0.15
CA HIS A 205 -9.34 11.34 0.66
C HIS A 205 -8.32 11.84 -0.37
N PHE A 206 -8.40 11.37 -1.63
CA PHE A 206 -7.56 11.83 -2.73
C PHE A 206 -8.04 13.19 -3.24
N ASP A 207 -7.18 14.21 -3.16
CA ASP A 207 -7.41 15.52 -3.74
C ASP A 207 -7.01 15.49 -5.21
N ASN A 208 -8.02 15.43 -6.09
CA ASN A 208 -7.84 15.28 -7.54
C ASN A 208 -6.89 16.30 -8.17
N TYR A 209 -6.75 17.50 -7.61
CA TYR A 209 -5.88 18.53 -8.18
C TYR A 209 -4.48 18.45 -7.58
N ASN A 210 -4.38 18.60 -6.26
CA ASN A 210 -3.08 18.69 -5.59
C ASN A 210 -2.32 17.35 -5.63
N ASP A 211 -2.99 16.22 -5.41
CA ASP A 211 -2.32 14.93 -5.44
C ASP A 211 -1.86 14.58 -6.87
N THR A 212 -2.67 14.86 -7.90
CA THR A 212 -2.28 14.63 -9.30
C THR A 212 -1.04 15.44 -9.71
N ILE A 213 -0.96 16.72 -9.33
CA ILE A 213 0.22 17.56 -9.59
C ILE A 213 1.45 17.00 -8.86
N ASN A 214 1.30 16.68 -7.57
CA ASN A 214 2.38 16.16 -6.74
C ASN A 214 2.92 14.82 -7.27
N ILE A 215 2.02 13.95 -7.75
CA ILE A 215 2.36 12.68 -8.40
C ILE A 215 3.14 12.93 -9.69
N THR A 216 2.66 13.86 -10.52
CA THR A 216 3.28 14.16 -11.81
C THR A 216 4.70 14.73 -11.63
N LEU A 217 4.87 15.65 -10.69
CA LEU A 217 6.19 16.20 -10.34
C LEU A 217 7.13 15.14 -9.77
N LEU A 218 6.62 14.21 -8.95
CA LEU A 218 7.41 13.08 -8.48
C LEU A 218 7.88 12.20 -9.64
N HIS A 219 7.00 11.87 -10.58
CA HIS A 219 7.37 11.05 -11.74
C HIS A 219 8.45 11.73 -12.59
N LEU A 220 8.35 13.03 -12.83
CA LEU A 220 9.40 13.80 -13.53
C LEU A 220 10.73 13.78 -12.78
N LYS A 221 10.70 13.96 -11.45
CA LYS A 221 11.90 13.91 -10.62
C LYS A 221 12.56 12.53 -10.65
N LEU A 222 11.78 11.47 -10.52
CA LEU A 222 12.28 10.09 -10.61
C LEU A 222 12.87 9.80 -11.99
N PHE A 223 12.25 10.32 -13.04
CA PHE A 223 12.76 10.16 -14.41
C PHE A 223 14.11 10.84 -14.59
N LEU A 224 14.27 12.08 -14.11
CA LEU A 224 15.56 12.77 -14.11
C LEU A 224 16.60 12.00 -13.29
N GLN A 225 16.26 11.54 -12.08
CA GLN A 225 17.15 10.73 -11.26
C GLN A 225 17.60 9.45 -11.97
N LYS A 226 16.69 8.76 -12.67
CA LYS A 226 17.01 7.61 -13.50
C LYS A 226 18.05 7.94 -14.57
N ILE A 227 17.91 9.08 -15.26
CA ILE A 227 18.89 9.52 -16.27
C ILE A 227 20.27 9.69 -15.65
N PHE A 228 20.36 10.29 -14.45
CA PHE A 228 21.64 10.42 -13.74
C PHE A 228 22.22 9.06 -13.31
N LEU A 229 21.39 8.15 -12.82
CA LEU A 229 21.79 6.78 -12.48
C LEU A 229 22.34 6.02 -13.70
N LEU A 230 21.66 6.10 -14.85
CA LEU A 230 22.12 5.46 -16.09
C LEU A 230 23.44 6.02 -16.62
N LYS A 231 23.75 7.29 -16.29
CA LYS A 231 25.02 7.93 -16.63
C LYS A 231 26.14 7.65 -15.63
N GLY A 232 25.89 6.87 -14.57
CA GLY A 232 26.85 6.57 -13.51
C GLY A 232 27.19 7.77 -12.63
N ILE A 233 26.28 8.75 -12.52
CA ILE A 233 26.50 10.00 -11.77
C ILE A 233 26.17 9.83 -10.26
N PHE A 234 25.77 8.62 -9.83
CA PHE A 234 25.55 8.24 -8.43
C PHE A 234 25.91 6.78 -8.20
#